data_AF-A0A6N8HX88-F1
#
_entry.id   AF-A0A6N8HX88-F1
#
_cell.length_a   1.000
_cell.length_b   1.000
_cell.length_c   1.000
_cell.angle_alpha   90.00
_cell.angle_beta   90.00
_cell.angle_gamma   90.00
#
_symmetry.space_group_name_H-M   'P 1'
#
loop_
_entity.id
_entity.type
_entity.pdbx_description
1 polymer ?
#
loop_
_entity_poly.entity_id
_entity_poly.type
_entity_poly.pdbx_seq_one_letter_code
_entity_poly.pdbx_strand_id
1 'polypeptide(L)'
;MLKDALDKDAVDFFYNGILSFSEGIDAVFQKRFSWATVELYYSVYYLIRASLATKNIAILRCFSMYRLPARAGEKPYGTGNKKYNTTHEGTINHYQDVFSLSDKLLSNNIEDNDAYEWMMNAREIVNYRCTSFLEPDCLEIWDYFSQCVNDGTLATTLSNLEKDPYVMCFQEEYAVVAIPIKRMQETIADMVTYGLIGNLEDQRELFAKSVIDYDRRSLSILSQVFT
;
A
#
# COMPACT_ATOMS: atom_id res chain seq x y z
N MET A 1 -21.10 -11.28 13.77
CA MET A 1 -20.13 -11.21 14.90
C MET A 1 -18.95 -10.32 14.47
N LEU A 2 -18.09 -9.84 15.38
CA LEU A 2 -16.96 -8.94 15.05
C LEU A 2 -16.06 -9.51 13.94
N LYS A 3 -15.81 -10.82 13.95
CA LYS A 3 -15.03 -11.50 12.92
C LYS A 3 -15.63 -11.33 11.53
N ASP A 4 -16.92 -11.61 11.35
CA ASP A 4 -17.59 -11.46 10.04
C ASP A 4 -17.51 -10.01 9.51
N ALA A 5 -17.53 -9.03 10.42
CA ALA A 5 -17.33 -7.62 10.06
C ALA A 5 -15.90 -7.36 9.60
N LEU A 6 -14.90 -7.96 10.26
CA LEU A 6 -13.49 -7.86 9.86
C LEU A 6 -13.21 -8.56 8.53
N ASP A 7 -13.83 -9.72 8.27
CA ASP A 7 -13.68 -10.41 6.98
C ASP A 7 -14.22 -9.54 5.83
N LYS A 8 -15.34 -8.84 6.05
CA LYS A 8 -15.87 -7.87 5.09
C LYS A 8 -14.97 -6.65 4.92
N ASP A 9 -14.54 -6.06 6.03
CA ASP A 9 -13.63 -4.91 6.04
C ASP A 9 -12.30 -5.25 5.32
N ALA A 10 -11.78 -6.45 5.51
CA ALA A 10 -10.57 -6.94 4.84
C ALA A 10 -10.72 -6.92 3.31
N VAL A 11 -11.83 -7.46 2.79
CA VAL A 11 -12.12 -7.47 1.35
C VAL A 11 -12.31 -6.06 0.80
N ASP A 12 -13.06 -5.21 1.50
CA ASP A 12 -13.31 -3.83 1.07
C ASP A 12 -12.02 -2.98 1.09
N PHE A 13 -11.17 -3.11 2.11
CA PHE A 13 -9.87 -2.43 2.14
C PHE A 13 -8.90 -2.99 1.13
N PHE A 14 -8.90 -4.30 0.90
CA PHE A 14 -8.06 -4.91 -0.12
C PHE A 14 -8.41 -4.38 -1.51
N TYR A 15 -9.71 -4.29 -1.83
CA TYR A 15 -10.16 -3.67 -3.07
C TYR A 15 -9.72 -2.21 -3.21
N ASN A 16 -9.92 -1.38 -2.18
CA ASN A 16 -9.46 0.01 -2.20
C ASN A 16 -7.94 0.10 -2.43
N GLY A 17 -7.19 -0.82 -1.82
CA GLY A 17 -5.74 -0.95 -2.04
C GLY A 17 -5.39 -1.26 -3.49
N ILE A 18 -6.06 -2.23 -4.11
CA ILE A 18 -5.86 -2.60 -5.52
C ILE A 18 -6.22 -1.45 -6.45
N LEU A 19 -7.33 -0.76 -6.20
CA LEU A 19 -7.79 0.34 -7.04
C LEU A 19 -6.81 1.52 -6.97
N SER A 20 -6.46 1.99 -5.77
CA SER A 20 -5.46 3.07 -5.62
C SER A 20 -4.10 2.66 -6.19
N PHE A 21 -3.68 1.40 -6.06
CA PHE A 21 -2.46 0.93 -6.71
C PHE A 21 -2.58 1.04 -8.24
N SER A 22 -3.70 0.62 -8.81
CA SER A 22 -3.98 0.66 -10.25
C SER A 22 -3.97 2.09 -10.79
N GLU A 23 -4.62 3.03 -10.08
CA GLU A 23 -4.61 4.46 -10.40
C GLU A 23 -3.22 5.06 -10.27
N GLY A 24 -2.46 4.68 -9.23
CA GLY A 24 -1.09 5.12 -9.02
C GLY A 24 -0.17 4.70 -10.16
N ILE A 25 -0.20 3.42 -10.56
CA ILE A 25 0.62 2.93 -11.69
C ILE A 25 0.18 3.56 -13.02
N ASP A 26 -1.12 3.74 -13.26
CA ASP A 26 -1.59 4.48 -14.44
C ASP A 26 -1.04 5.91 -14.47
N ALA A 27 -1.02 6.60 -13.32
CA ALA A 27 -0.44 7.92 -13.21
C ALA A 27 1.07 7.92 -13.52
N VAL A 28 1.82 6.89 -13.12
CA VAL A 28 3.25 6.74 -13.50
C VAL A 28 3.40 6.66 -15.02
N PHE A 29 2.61 5.80 -15.70
CA PHE A 29 2.65 5.69 -17.17
C PHE A 29 2.36 7.03 -17.87
N GLN A 30 1.54 7.87 -17.25
CA GLN A 30 1.18 9.19 -17.77
C GLN A 30 2.09 10.32 -17.27
N LYS A 31 3.16 10.00 -16.52
CA LYS A 31 4.07 10.96 -15.88
C LYS A 31 3.37 11.96 -14.94
N ARG A 32 2.24 11.57 -14.36
CA ARG A 32 1.52 12.32 -13.31
C ARG A 32 2.05 11.92 -11.93
N PHE A 33 3.34 12.18 -11.69
CA PHE A 33 4.09 11.66 -10.55
C PHE A 33 3.64 12.19 -9.19
N SER A 34 3.13 13.43 -9.12
CA SER A 34 2.54 13.96 -7.89
C SER A 34 1.34 13.09 -7.47
N TRP A 35 0.45 12.79 -8.42
CA TRP A 35 -0.69 11.91 -8.16
C TRP A 35 -0.29 10.46 -7.92
N ALA A 36 0.71 9.95 -8.66
CA ALA A 36 1.22 8.60 -8.43
C ALA A 36 1.71 8.42 -6.99
N THR A 37 2.44 9.40 -6.43
CA THR A 37 2.89 9.36 -5.02
C THR A 37 1.72 9.23 -4.05
N VAL A 38 0.67 10.04 -4.26
CA VAL A 38 -0.51 10.06 -3.40
C VAL A 38 -1.23 8.71 -3.45
N GLU A 39 -1.54 8.23 -4.65
CA GLU A 39 -2.30 6.99 -4.83
C GLU A 39 -1.52 5.74 -4.37
N LEU A 40 -0.22 5.68 -4.64
CA LEU A 40 0.62 4.58 -4.18
C LEU A 40 0.73 4.56 -2.65
N TYR A 41 0.81 5.71 -1.99
CA TYR A 41 0.71 5.78 -0.53
C TYR A 41 -0.65 5.30 -0.02
N TYR A 42 -1.76 5.73 -0.63
CA TYR A 42 -3.09 5.28 -0.22
C TYR A 42 -3.28 3.78 -0.43
N SER A 43 -2.70 3.22 -1.48
CA SER A 43 -2.68 1.77 -1.69
C SER A 43 -2.04 1.04 -0.50
N VAL A 44 -0.85 1.47 -0.05
CA VAL A 44 -0.16 0.91 1.12
C VAL A 44 -1.02 1.05 2.38
N TYR A 45 -1.63 2.21 2.60
CA TYR A 45 -2.50 2.45 3.75
C TYR A 45 -3.71 1.52 3.79
N TYR A 46 -4.39 1.31 2.66
CA TYR A 46 -5.53 0.39 2.58
C TYR A 46 -5.09 -1.07 2.73
N LEU A 47 -3.95 -1.45 2.16
CA LEU A 47 -3.40 -2.81 2.27
C LEU A 47 -2.96 -3.16 3.71
N ILE A 48 -2.42 -2.19 4.45
CA ILE A 48 -2.13 -2.31 5.89
C ILE A 48 -3.42 -2.63 6.67
N ARG A 49 -4.51 -1.90 6.37
CA ARG A 49 -5.80 -2.13 7.03
C ARG A 49 -6.41 -3.48 6.66
N ALA A 50 -6.30 -3.88 5.40
CA ALA A 50 -6.72 -5.21 4.96
C ALA A 50 -5.96 -6.29 5.74
N SER A 51 -4.63 -6.16 5.83
CA SER A 51 -3.77 -7.09 6.58
C SER A 51 -4.15 -7.21 8.06
N LEU A 52 -4.45 -6.09 8.74
CA LEU A 52 -4.95 -6.08 10.12
C LEU A 52 -6.27 -6.84 10.25
N ALA A 53 -7.24 -6.52 9.38
CA ALA A 53 -8.57 -7.11 9.40
C ALA A 53 -8.51 -8.62 9.13
N THR A 54 -7.74 -9.06 8.12
CA THR A 54 -7.50 -10.46 7.78
C THR A 54 -6.90 -11.24 8.95
N LYS A 55 -6.01 -10.60 9.72
CA LYS A 55 -5.41 -11.16 10.93
C LYS A 55 -6.28 -11.00 12.19
N ASN A 56 -7.55 -10.67 12.01
CA ASN A 56 -8.56 -10.54 13.08
C ASN A 56 -8.23 -9.44 14.10
N ILE A 57 -7.66 -8.32 13.66
CA ILE A 57 -7.35 -7.16 14.51
C ILE A 57 -8.15 -5.96 14.01
N ALA A 58 -9.13 -5.53 14.81
CA ALA A 58 -9.91 -4.32 14.53
C ALA A 58 -9.15 -3.07 14.99
N ILE A 59 -9.19 -2.02 14.17
CA ILE A 59 -8.85 -0.66 14.59
C ILE A 59 -10.14 0.08 14.91
N LEU A 60 -10.28 0.52 16.15
CA LEU A 60 -11.46 1.19 16.67
C LEU A 60 -11.12 2.63 17.03
N ARG A 61 -12.07 3.55 16.80
CA ARG A 61 -11.94 4.94 17.20
C ARG A 61 -13.02 5.33 18.19
N CYS A 62 -12.61 5.74 19.38
CA CYS A 62 -13.48 6.27 20.43
C CYS A 62 -12.70 7.32 21.23
N PHE A 63 -12.72 8.58 20.78
CA PHE A 63 -11.84 9.69 21.20
C PHE A 63 -10.34 9.49 20.91
N SER A 64 -9.84 8.26 21.08
CA SER A 64 -8.50 7.79 20.72
C SER A 64 -8.61 6.59 19.78
N MET A 65 -7.48 6.11 19.27
CA MET A 65 -7.42 4.88 18.49
C MET A 65 -7.01 3.68 19.35
N TYR A 66 -7.67 2.55 19.10
CA TYR A 66 -7.48 1.31 19.83
C TYR A 66 -7.39 0.14 18.86
N ARG A 67 -6.68 -0.89 19.28
CA ARG A 67 -6.65 -2.21 18.67
C ARG A 67 -7.54 -3.14 19.46
N LEU A 68 -8.28 -3.99 18.77
CA LEU A 68 -9.07 -5.05 19.38
C LEU A 68 -8.85 -6.36 18.60
N PRO A 69 -8.09 -7.33 19.15
CA PRO A 69 -8.04 -8.67 18.61
C PRO A 69 -9.41 -9.33 18.75
N ALA A 70 -9.95 -9.90 17.68
CA ALA A 70 -11.24 -10.56 17.68
C ALA A 70 -11.15 -11.97 18.29
N ARG A 71 -10.89 -12.04 19.60
CA ARG A 71 -10.88 -13.27 20.41
C ARG A 71 -11.72 -13.07 21.66
N ALA A 72 -12.29 -14.15 22.18
CA ALA A 72 -13.13 -14.09 23.36
C ALA A 72 -12.33 -13.58 24.58
N GLY A 73 -12.88 -12.59 25.28
CA GLY A 73 -12.27 -12.00 26.48
C GLY A 73 -11.26 -10.88 26.22
N GLU A 74 -10.89 -10.61 24.97
CA GLU A 74 -10.03 -9.49 24.61
C GLU A 74 -10.73 -8.13 24.83
N LYS A 75 -9.94 -7.10 25.12
CA LYS A 75 -10.42 -5.72 25.32
C LYS A 75 -9.66 -4.76 24.40
N PRO A 76 -10.27 -3.64 23.98
CA PRO A 76 -9.57 -2.63 23.21
C PRO A 76 -8.36 -2.10 23.99
N TYR A 77 -7.20 -2.02 23.34
CA TYR A 77 -5.98 -1.46 23.91
C TYR A 77 -5.32 -0.49 22.94
N GLY A 78 -4.75 0.59 23.46
CA GLY A 78 -4.15 1.67 22.69
C GLY A 78 -3.02 2.33 23.47
N THR A 79 -2.67 3.54 23.06
CA THR A 79 -1.64 4.35 23.75
C THR A 79 -2.11 5.80 23.87
N GLY A 80 -1.64 6.51 24.90
CA GLY A 80 -1.90 7.93 25.08
C GLY A 80 -1.09 8.84 24.15
N ASN A 81 -0.19 8.27 23.33
CA ASN A 81 0.65 9.04 22.42
C ASN A 81 -0.20 9.67 21.29
N LYS A 82 -0.06 10.98 21.08
CA LYS A 82 -0.79 11.73 20.05
C LYS A 82 -0.54 11.23 18.63
N LYS A 83 0.66 10.71 18.31
CA LYS A 83 0.99 10.14 17.00
C LYS A 83 0.13 8.92 16.63
N TYR A 84 -0.45 8.25 17.62
CA TYR A 84 -1.31 7.09 17.40
C TYR A 84 -2.78 7.48 17.18
N ASN A 85 -3.13 8.75 17.37
CA ASN A 85 -4.52 9.22 17.30
C ASN A 85 -4.87 9.91 15.97
N THR A 86 -3.90 10.06 15.08
CA THR A 86 -4.10 10.48 13.69
C THR A 86 -4.60 9.29 12.87
N THR A 87 -5.47 9.51 11.89
CA THR A 87 -6.12 8.41 11.16
C THR A 87 -5.12 7.56 10.38
N HIS A 88 -4.18 8.22 9.69
CA HIS A 88 -3.22 7.57 8.80
C HIS A 88 -1.99 7.06 9.56
N GLU A 89 -1.16 7.98 10.07
CA GLU A 89 0.02 7.69 10.87
C GLU A 89 -0.33 6.77 12.06
N GLY A 90 -1.44 7.00 12.76
CA GLY A 90 -1.85 6.14 13.86
C GLY A 90 -2.18 4.71 13.47
N THR A 91 -2.81 4.48 12.30
CA THR A 91 -3.06 3.12 11.80
C THR A 91 -1.75 2.40 11.48
N ILE A 92 -0.80 3.10 10.85
CA ILE A 92 0.53 2.57 10.51
C ILE A 92 1.29 2.21 11.79
N ASN A 93 1.36 3.13 12.76
CA ASN A 93 1.99 2.87 14.05
C ASN A 93 1.37 1.68 14.78
N HIS A 94 0.04 1.56 14.79
CA HIS A 94 -0.65 0.43 15.37
C HIS A 94 -0.33 -0.90 14.67
N TYR A 95 -0.14 -0.89 13.35
CA TYR A 95 0.31 -2.03 12.57
C TYR A 95 1.75 -2.43 12.94
N GLN A 96 2.68 -1.47 12.96
CA GLN A 96 4.10 -1.71 13.23
C GLN A 96 4.33 -2.32 14.62
N ASP A 97 3.64 -1.82 15.63
CA ASP A 97 3.66 -2.41 16.98
C ASP A 97 3.33 -3.91 17.00
N VAL A 98 2.44 -4.35 16.09
CA VAL A 98 1.98 -5.75 16.04
C VAL A 98 2.88 -6.60 15.14
N PHE A 99 3.40 -6.03 14.05
CA PHE A 99 4.03 -6.79 12.97
C PHE A 99 5.50 -6.44 12.69
N SER A 100 6.14 -5.57 13.47
CA SER A 100 7.55 -5.14 13.30
C SER A 100 8.55 -6.29 13.12
N LEU A 101 8.32 -7.43 13.77
CA LEU A 101 9.22 -8.58 13.67
C LEU A 101 8.92 -9.52 12.49
N SER A 102 7.75 -9.41 11.88
CA SER A 102 7.29 -10.32 10.83
C SER A 102 7.18 -9.67 9.46
N ASP A 103 6.99 -8.36 9.41
CA ASP A 103 6.87 -7.59 8.17
C ASP A 103 8.26 -7.25 7.62
N LYS A 104 8.55 -7.74 6.42
CA LYS A 104 9.85 -7.55 5.79
C LYS A 104 10.09 -6.10 5.39
N LEU A 105 9.04 -5.32 5.13
CA LEU A 105 9.17 -3.89 4.82
C LEU A 105 9.64 -3.07 6.03
N LEU A 106 9.60 -3.64 7.24
CA LEU A 106 10.11 -3.03 8.47
C LEU A 106 11.50 -3.55 8.86
N SER A 107 12.13 -4.37 8.01
CA SER A 107 13.41 -5.01 8.33
C SER A 107 14.63 -4.12 8.12
N ASN A 108 14.48 -3.01 7.41
CA ASN A 108 15.54 -2.05 7.13
C ASN A 108 14.94 -0.65 6.92
N ASN A 109 15.81 0.37 6.93
CA ASN A 109 15.41 1.76 6.74
C ASN A 109 15.79 2.26 5.34
N ILE A 110 15.04 3.27 4.88
CA ILE A 110 15.48 4.19 3.83
C ILE A 110 15.91 5.47 4.55
N GLU A 111 17.20 5.74 4.53
CA GLU A 111 17.81 6.75 5.40
C GLU A 111 17.49 6.46 6.88
N ASP A 112 16.78 7.37 7.55
CA ASP A 112 16.37 7.27 8.96
C ASP A 112 14.91 6.80 9.15
N ASN A 113 14.17 6.53 8.06
CA ASN A 113 12.75 6.17 8.11
C ASN A 113 12.55 4.70 7.76
N ASP A 114 11.61 4.02 8.42
CA ASP A 114 11.11 2.75 7.91
C ASP A 114 10.30 2.95 6.62
N ALA A 115 10.01 1.86 5.89
CA ALA A 115 9.34 1.93 4.59
C ALA A 115 7.98 2.66 4.62
N TYR A 116 7.20 2.52 5.69
CA TYR A 116 5.87 3.15 5.75
C TYR A 116 5.95 4.62 6.14
N GLU A 117 6.84 4.96 7.07
CA GLU A 117 7.13 6.34 7.39
C GLU A 117 7.70 7.08 6.17
N TRP A 118 8.60 6.44 5.42
CA TRP A 118 9.15 6.99 4.19
C TRP A 118 8.06 7.28 3.13
N MET A 119 7.17 6.32 2.87
CA MET A 119 6.03 6.52 1.93
C MET A 119 5.11 7.65 2.38
N MET A 120 4.83 7.73 3.69
CA MET A 120 4.01 8.79 4.26
C MET A 120 4.68 10.16 4.07
N ASN A 121 5.98 10.26 4.35
CA ASN A 121 6.76 11.47 4.16
C ASN A 121 6.80 11.92 2.69
N ALA A 122 7.00 11.00 1.75
CA ALA A 122 6.94 11.28 0.31
C ALA A 122 5.58 11.90 -0.08
N ARG A 123 4.49 11.31 0.41
CA ARG A 123 3.14 11.83 0.18
C ARG A 123 2.92 13.18 0.84
N GLU A 124 3.43 13.41 2.06
CA GLU A 124 3.34 14.72 2.71
C GLU A 124 4.08 15.82 1.95
N ILE A 125 5.27 15.51 1.43
CA ILE A 125 6.06 16.44 0.61
C ILE A 125 5.22 16.87 -0.59
N VAL A 126 4.79 15.90 -1.41
CA VAL A 126 4.05 16.16 -2.65
C VAL A 126 2.71 16.86 -2.39
N ASN A 127 1.95 16.41 -1.40
CA ASN A 127 0.56 16.83 -1.25
C ASN A 127 0.39 18.09 -0.37
N TYR A 128 1.36 18.43 0.48
CA TYR A 128 1.23 19.55 1.42
C TYR A 128 2.42 20.50 1.48
N ARG A 129 3.65 20.04 1.22
CA ARG A 129 4.85 20.89 1.35
C ARG A 129 5.22 21.55 0.01
N CYS A 130 4.95 20.87 -1.10
CA CYS A 130 5.01 21.48 -2.43
C CYS A 130 3.87 22.49 -2.58
N THR A 131 4.20 23.71 -3.03
CA THR A 131 3.22 24.80 -3.24
C THR A 131 2.29 24.53 -4.42
N SER A 132 2.74 23.71 -5.37
CA SER A 132 1.99 23.23 -6.52
C SER A 132 2.51 21.85 -6.91
N PHE A 133 1.70 21.14 -7.69
CA PHE A 133 2.18 19.98 -8.44
C PHE A 133 3.30 20.38 -9.39
N LEU A 134 4.29 19.49 -9.53
CA LEU A 134 5.54 19.77 -10.23
C LEU A 134 5.45 19.48 -11.73
N GLU A 135 4.39 18.79 -12.17
CA GLU A 135 4.21 18.38 -13.55
C GLU A 135 4.36 19.57 -14.52
N PRO A 136 5.14 19.42 -15.61
CA PRO A 136 5.68 18.16 -16.15
C PRO A 136 6.97 17.64 -15.48
N ASP A 137 7.53 18.36 -14.51
CA ASP A 137 8.70 17.93 -13.74
C ASP A 137 8.28 16.96 -12.61
N CYS A 138 9.28 16.41 -11.90
CA CYS A 138 9.05 15.50 -10.77
C CYS A 138 10.09 15.67 -9.66
N LEU A 139 9.80 15.08 -8.49
CA LEU A 139 10.80 14.90 -7.44
C LEU A 139 11.85 13.88 -7.88
N GLU A 140 13.05 13.97 -7.29
CA GLU A 140 14.19 13.07 -7.61
C GLU A 140 13.85 11.58 -7.44
N ILE A 141 12.99 11.24 -6.47
CA ILE A 141 12.48 9.87 -6.25
C ILE A 141 11.76 9.26 -7.46
N TRP A 142 11.41 10.08 -8.46
CA TRP A 142 10.73 9.68 -9.69
C TRP A 142 11.61 9.70 -10.94
N ASP A 143 12.86 10.20 -10.86
CA ASP A 143 13.73 10.36 -12.04
C ASP A 143 13.93 9.04 -12.79
N TYR A 144 14.22 7.96 -12.04
CA TYR A 144 14.39 6.62 -12.60
C TYR A 144 13.14 6.14 -13.36
N PHE A 145 11.96 6.32 -12.78
CA PHE A 145 10.70 5.90 -13.41
C PHE A 145 10.29 6.81 -14.57
N SER A 146 10.61 8.11 -14.51
CA SER A 146 10.42 9.04 -15.63
C SER A 146 11.24 8.63 -16.85
N GLN A 147 12.48 8.20 -16.62
CA GLN A 147 13.32 7.63 -17.66
C GLN A 147 12.75 6.30 -18.18
N CYS A 148 12.27 5.41 -17.30
CA CYS A 148 11.63 4.16 -17.72
C CYS A 148 10.40 4.39 -18.60
N VAL A 149 9.62 5.46 -18.35
CA VAL A 149 8.48 5.84 -19.21
C VAL A 149 8.97 6.34 -20.57
N ASN A 150 10.01 7.19 -20.60
CA ASN A 150 10.59 7.69 -21.85
C ASN A 150 11.11 6.55 -22.74
N ASP A 151 11.77 5.57 -22.12
CA ASP A 151 12.41 4.46 -22.82
C ASP A 151 11.45 3.32 -23.14
N GLY A 152 10.19 3.39 -22.68
CA GLY A 152 9.21 2.32 -22.83
C GLY A 152 9.53 1.05 -22.02
N THR A 153 10.39 1.14 -21.01
CA THR A 153 10.85 0.01 -20.20
C THR A 153 10.07 -0.18 -18.90
N LEU A 154 9.16 0.75 -18.55
CA LEU A 154 8.42 0.74 -17.28
C LEU A 154 7.74 -0.61 -16.97
N ALA A 155 7.08 -1.26 -17.93
CA ALA A 155 6.44 -2.57 -17.69
C ALA A 155 7.45 -3.66 -17.28
N THR A 156 8.64 -3.66 -17.89
CA THR A 156 9.72 -4.59 -17.52
C THR A 156 10.28 -4.24 -16.15
N THR A 157 10.46 -2.96 -15.85
CA THR A 157 10.88 -2.47 -14.53
C THR A 157 9.92 -2.93 -13.43
N LEU A 158 8.60 -2.78 -13.63
CA LEU A 158 7.59 -3.26 -12.68
C LEU A 158 7.69 -4.78 -12.44
N SER A 159 7.89 -5.56 -13.50
CA SER A 159 8.10 -7.02 -13.38
C SER A 159 9.36 -7.38 -12.59
N ASN A 160 10.42 -6.58 -12.72
CA ASN A 160 11.66 -6.78 -11.96
C ASN A 160 11.46 -6.45 -10.48
N LEU A 161 10.78 -5.34 -10.16
CA LEU A 161 10.43 -4.98 -8.77
C LEU A 161 9.55 -6.05 -8.10
N GLU A 162 8.63 -6.65 -8.85
CA GLU A 162 7.80 -7.75 -8.34
C GLU A 162 8.63 -8.98 -7.94
N LYS A 163 9.73 -9.26 -8.64
CA LYS A 163 10.62 -10.40 -8.39
C LYS A 163 11.75 -10.10 -7.41
N ASP A 164 12.04 -8.82 -7.16
CA ASP A 164 13.11 -8.38 -6.27
C ASP A 164 12.93 -8.93 -4.83
N PRO A 165 13.99 -9.37 -4.12
CA PRO A 165 13.88 -9.88 -2.76
C PRO A 165 13.85 -8.77 -1.69
N TYR A 166 13.07 -7.70 -1.93
CA TYR A 166 12.89 -6.50 -1.09
C TYR A 166 14.09 -5.54 -1.02
N VAL A 167 15.17 -5.80 -1.75
CA VAL A 167 16.36 -4.93 -1.77
C VAL A 167 16.00 -3.54 -2.26
N MET A 168 15.22 -3.46 -3.34
CA MET A 168 14.82 -2.18 -3.95
C MET A 168 13.80 -1.42 -3.10
N CYS A 169 13.16 -2.05 -2.12
CA CYS A 169 12.30 -1.35 -1.16
C CYS A 169 13.08 -0.42 -0.23
N PHE A 170 14.40 -0.60 -0.10
CA PHE A 170 15.25 0.18 0.81
C PHE A 170 16.22 1.09 0.07
N GLN A 171 15.95 1.35 -1.20
CA GLN A 171 16.73 2.24 -2.06
C GLN A 171 15.78 3.33 -2.56
N GLU A 172 16.08 4.57 -2.22
CA GLU A 172 15.19 5.72 -2.41
C GLU A 172 14.65 5.83 -3.85
N GLU A 173 15.54 5.62 -4.83
CA GLU A 173 15.26 5.68 -6.27
C GLU A 173 14.22 4.66 -6.78
N TYR A 174 13.95 3.59 -6.02
CA TYR A 174 12.96 2.56 -6.36
C TYR A 174 11.81 2.49 -5.36
N ALA A 175 12.02 2.97 -4.13
CA ALA A 175 11.16 2.75 -2.97
C ALA A 175 9.69 3.14 -3.23
N VAL A 176 9.46 4.27 -3.90
CA VAL A 176 8.12 4.83 -4.15
C VAL A 176 7.19 3.88 -4.92
N VAL A 177 7.75 2.97 -5.73
CA VAL A 177 6.99 1.93 -6.44
C VAL A 177 7.22 0.54 -5.83
N ALA A 178 8.45 0.25 -5.38
CA ALA A 178 8.82 -1.06 -4.83
C ALA A 178 8.03 -1.40 -3.56
N ILE A 179 7.88 -0.45 -2.63
CA ILE A 179 7.15 -0.65 -1.37
C ILE A 179 5.68 -1.03 -1.63
N PRO A 180 4.90 -0.26 -2.42
CA PRO A 180 3.53 -0.65 -2.78
C PRO A 180 3.41 -2.05 -3.39
N ILE A 181 4.31 -2.42 -4.31
CA ILE A 181 4.32 -3.75 -4.93
C ILE A 181 4.50 -4.84 -3.87
N LYS A 182 5.49 -4.70 -2.99
CA LYS A 182 5.74 -5.70 -1.95
C LYS A 182 4.65 -5.75 -0.90
N ARG A 183 4.11 -4.60 -0.49
CA ARG A 183 2.97 -4.57 0.43
C ARG A 183 1.75 -5.27 -0.17
N MET A 184 1.51 -5.10 -1.46
CA MET A 184 0.45 -5.80 -2.19
C MET A 184 0.68 -7.31 -2.19
N GLN A 185 1.88 -7.79 -2.52
CA GLN A 185 2.22 -9.22 -2.50
C GLN A 185 2.01 -9.86 -1.12
N GLU A 186 2.46 -9.19 -0.06
CA GLU A 186 2.27 -9.71 1.29
C GLU A 186 0.79 -9.70 1.72
N THR A 187 0.03 -8.68 1.31
CA THR A 187 -1.41 -8.63 1.62
C THR A 187 -2.18 -9.69 0.83
N ILE A 188 -1.81 -9.96 -0.43
CA ILE A 188 -2.34 -11.09 -1.20
C ILE A 188 -2.07 -12.41 -0.45
N ALA A 189 -0.85 -12.61 0.04
CA ALA A 189 -0.49 -13.80 0.80
C ALA A 189 -1.34 -13.94 2.08
N ASP A 190 -1.61 -12.84 2.79
CA ASP A 190 -2.54 -12.83 3.92
C ASP A 190 -3.97 -13.22 3.47
N MET A 191 -4.50 -12.59 2.43
CA MET A 191 -5.86 -12.86 1.92
C MET A 191 -6.02 -14.32 1.48
N VAL A 192 -5.00 -14.91 0.85
CA VAL A 192 -4.98 -16.34 0.46
C VAL A 192 -4.93 -17.22 1.70
N THR A 193 -4.02 -16.94 2.64
CA THR A 193 -3.83 -17.76 3.86
C THR A 193 -5.11 -17.87 4.69
N TYR A 194 -5.90 -16.79 4.75
CA TYR A 194 -7.15 -16.75 5.50
C TYR A 194 -8.39 -17.02 4.65
N GLY A 195 -8.24 -17.35 3.35
CA GLY A 195 -9.32 -17.75 2.47
C GLY A 195 -10.30 -16.62 2.11
N LEU A 196 -9.85 -15.36 2.13
CA LEU A 196 -10.68 -14.18 1.83
C LEU A 196 -10.54 -13.68 0.40
N ILE A 197 -9.49 -14.09 -0.34
CA ILE A 197 -9.25 -13.60 -1.71
C ILE A 197 -10.41 -13.91 -2.66
N GLY A 198 -11.05 -15.07 -2.53
CA GLY A 198 -12.18 -15.48 -3.37
C GLY A 198 -13.49 -14.75 -3.06
N ASN A 199 -13.51 -13.87 -2.06
CA ASN A 199 -14.65 -13.02 -1.74
C ASN A 199 -14.61 -11.67 -2.47
N LEU A 200 -13.55 -11.39 -3.23
CA LEU A 200 -13.48 -10.21 -4.08
C LEU A 200 -14.47 -10.37 -5.25
N GLU A 201 -15.31 -9.37 -5.48
CA GLU A 201 -16.30 -9.39 -6.57
C GLU A 201 -15.61 -9.25 -7.94
N ASP A 202 -15.96 -10.10 -8.91
CA ASP A 202 -15.39 -10.07 -10.27
C ASP A 202 -15.45 -8.67 -10.93
N GLN A 203 -16.54 -7.92 -10.70
CA GLN A 203 -16.70 -6.57 -11.25
C GLN A 203 -15.64 -5.59 -10.73
N ARG A 204 -15.23 -5.75 -9.46
CA ARG A 204 -14.21 -4.92 -8.82
C ARG A 204 -12.83 -5.23 -9.39
N GLU A 205 -12.51 -6.51 -9.55
CA GLU A 205 -11.28 -6.98 -10.20
C GLU A 205 -11.17 -6.44 -11.63
N LEU A 206 -12.21 -6.65 -12.45
CA LEU A 206 -12.26 -6.18 -13.84
C LEU A 206 -12.13 -4.67 -13.94
N PHE A 207 -12.77 -3.92 -13.04
CA PHE A 207 -12.66 -2.47 -13.02
C PHE A 207 -11.22 -2.03 -12.73
N ALA A 208 -10.58 -2.54 -11.68
CA ALA A 208 -9.19 -2.19 -11.38
C ALA A 208 -8.21 -2.61 -12.50
N LYS A 209 -8.42 -3.80 -13.09
CA LYS A 209 -7.67 -4.28 -14.27
C LYS A 209 -7.79 -3.31 -15.46
N SER A 210 -8.98 -2.73 -15.66
CA SER A 210 -9.21 -1.74 -16.72
C SER A 210 -8.54 -0.39 -16.44
N VAL A 211 -8.49 0.04 -15.17
CA VAL A 211 -7.86 1.32 -14.76
C VAL A 211 -6.35 1.30 -15.00
N ILE A 212 -5.69 0.21 -14.61
CA ILE A 212 -4.24 0.05 -14.86
C ILE A 212 -3.95 -0.27 -16.33
N ASP A 213 -4.98 -0.51 -17.15
CA ASP A 213 -4.87 -0.85 -18.57
C ASP A 213 -3.96 -2.07 -18.80
N TYR A 214 -4.23 -3.10 -17.98
CA TYR A 214 -3.35 -4.24 -17.73
C TYR A 214 -2.91 -4.97 -19.00
N ASP A 215 -3.88 -5.33 -19.84
CA ASP A 215 -3.65 -6.13 -21.03
C ASP A 215 -2.94 -5.32 -22.13
N ARG A 216 -3.35 -4.07 -22.36
CA ARG A 216 -2.74 -3.20 -23.38
C ARG A 216 -1.29 -2.85 -23.05
N ARG A 217 -0.98 -2.67 -21.77
CA ARG A 217 0.39 -2.40 -21.27
C ARG A 217 1.23 -3.65 -21.10
N SER A 218 0.66 -4.85 -21.35
CA SER A 218 1.35 -6.13 -21.18
C SER A 218 1.99 -6.27 -19.79
N LEU A 219 1.26 -5.86 -18.75
CA LEU A 219 1.73 -5.95 -17.37
C LEU A 219 1.69 -7.40 -16.89
N SER A 220 2.66 -7.78 -16.05
CA SER A 220 2.70 -9.09 -15.39
C SER A 220 2.47 -9.02 -13.89
N ILE A 221 2.48 -7.80 -13.32
CA ILE A 221 2.36 -7.59 -11.89
C ILE A 221 0.96 -7.95 -11.41
N LEU A 222 0.79 -8.38 -10.16
CA LEU A 222 -0.53 -8.67 -9.57
C LEU A 222 -1.33 -9.74 -10.32
N SER A 223 -0.68 -10.65 -11.04
CA SER A 223 -1.32 -11.77 -11.75
C SER A 223 -2.11 -12.72 -10.84
N GLN A 224 -1.88 -12.67 -9.53
CA GLN A 224 -2.67 -13.40 -8.53
C GLN A 224 -4.03 -12.74 -8.21
N VAL A 225 -4.18 -11.47 -8.59
CA VAL A 225 -5.42 -10.70 -8.43
C VAL A 225 -6.15 -10.58 -9.76
N PHE A 226 -5.43 -10.29 -10.85
CA PHE A 226 -6.00 -10.12 -12.17
C PHE A 226 -5.89 -11.42 -12.96
N THR A 227 -6.96 -12.21 -12.89
CA THR A 227 -7.09 -13.48 -13.62
C THR A 227 -7.58 -13.28 -15.05
#